data_AF-A0A399YU40-F1
#
_entry.id   AF-A0A399YU40-F1
#
_cell.length_a   1.000
_cell.length_b   1.000
_cell.length_c   1.000
_cell.angle_alpha   90.00
_cell.angle_beta   90.00
_cell.angle_gamma   90.00
#
_symmetry.space_group_name_H-M   'P 1'
#
loop_
_entity.id
_entity.type
_entity.pdbx_description
1 polymer ?
#
loop_
_entity_poly.entity_id
_entity_poly.type
_entity_poly.pdbx_seq_one_letter_code
_entity_poly.pdbx_strand_id
1 'polypeptide(L)' 'GQPDEVARMALVLASDLSSYVYGAAIPVDGGFLAA' A
#
# COMPACT_ATOMS: atom_id res chain seq x y z
N GLY A 1 5.16 -10.39 6.21
CA GLY A 1 3.81 -10.61 6.78
C GLY A 1 3.74 -10.12 8.21
N GLN A 2 4.06 -8.85 8.43
CA GLN A 2 3.99 -8.16 9.72
C GLN A 2 2.95 -7.04 9.61
N PRO A 3 2.14 -6.76 10.64
CA PRO A 3 1.10 -5.71 10.58
C PRO A 3 1.64 -4.35 10.13
N ASP A 4 2.86 -4.01 10.54
CA ASP A 4 3.50 -2.75 10.20
C ASP A 4 3.74 -2.55 8.70
N GLU A 5 3.84 -3.64 7.92
CA GLU A 5 4.00 -3.55 6.46
C GLU A 5 2.77 -2.91 5.82
N VAL A 6 1.56 -3.28 6.28
CA VAL A 6 0.31 -2.68 5.83
C VAL A 6 0.15 -1.27 6.38
N ALA A 7 0.46 -1.06 7.67
CA ALA A 7 0.33 0.25 8.31
C ALA A 7 1.19 1.32 7.62
N ARG A 8 2.41 0.98 7.21
CA ARG A 8 3.28 1.89 6.45
C ARG A 8 2.70 2.27 5.09
N MET A 9 2.14 1.31 4.35
CA MET A 9 1.52 1.61 3.06
C MET A 9 0.26 2.47 3.23
N ALA A 10 -0.55 2.18 4.26
CA ALA A 10 -1.70 3.02 4.61
C ALA A 10 -1.29 4.45 4.94
N LEU A 11 -0.20 4.64 5.69
CA LEU A 11 0.34 5.98 5.98
C LEU A 11 0.75 6.72 4.71
N VAL A 12 1.42 6.05 3.76
CA VAL A 12 1.78 6.66 2.47
C VAL A 12 0.53 7.09 1.71
N LEU A 13 -0.48 6.23 1.60
CA LEU A 13 -1.74 6.52 0.90
C LEU A 13 -2.58 7.63 1.58
N ALA A 14 -2.40 7.84 2.87
CA ALA A 14 -3.03 8.92 3.62
C ALA A 14 -2.24 10.24 3.61
N SER A 15 -1.06 10.27 2.99
CA SER A 15 -0.16 11.42 2.97
C SER A 15 -0.14 12.13 1.61
N ASP A 16 0.52 13.29 1.55
CA ASP A 16 0.70 14.04 0.30
C ASP A 16 1.55 13.30 -0.75
N LEU A 17 2.30 12.26 -0.35
CA LEU A 17 3.08 11.42 -1.26
C LEU A 17 2.20 10.69 -2.28
N SER A 18 0.93 10.47 -1.97
CA SER A 18 -0.06 9.85 -2.84
C SER A 18 -1.06 10.87 -3.42
N SER A 19 -0.71 12.15 -3.48
CA SER A 19 -1.58 13.23 -4.00
C SER A 19 -2.06 13.06 -5.44
N TYR A 20 -1.53 12.08 -6.19
CA TYR A 20 -2.01 11.74 -7.53
C TYR A 20 -2.39 10.26 -7.68
N VAL A 21 -2.46 9.51 -6.58
CA VAL A 21 -2.80 8.08 -6.58
C VAL A 21 -4.26 7.93 -6.19
N TYR A 22 -5.13 7.85 -7.19
CA TYR A 22 -6.57 7.67 -7.02
C TYR A 22 -7.05 6.46 -7.82
N GLY A 23 -8.04 5.74 -7.29
CA GLY A 23 -8.64 4.57 -7.97
C GLY A 23 -7.71 3.37 -8.13
N ALA A 24 -6.51 3.40 -7.54
CA ALA A 24 -5.55 2.30 -7.59
C ALA A 24 -5.68 1.38 -6.39
N ALA A 25 -5.58 0.07 -6.62
CA ALA A 25 -5.40 -0.92 -5.56
C ALA A 25 -3.91 -1.26 -5.44
N ILE A 26 -3.31 -0.97 -4.28
CA ILE A 26 -1.90 -1.29 -3.98
C ILE A 26 -1.84 -2.56 -3.12
N PRO A 27 -1.42 -3.72 -3.65
CA PRO A 27 -1.30 -4.94 -2.86
C PRO A 27 -0.07 -4.90 -1.95
N VAL A 28 -0.23 -5.38 -0.70
CA VAL A 28 0.85 -5.54 0.29
C VAL A 28 0.77 -6.98 0.82
N ASP A 29 1.21 -7.93 -0.01
CA ASP A 29 0.98 -9.36 0.21
C ASP A 29 2.24 -10.21 0.02
N GLY A 30 3.41 -9.58 -0.15
CA GLY A 30 4.67 -10.28 -0.42
C GLY A 30 4.76 -10.89 -1.82
N GLY A 31 3.94 -10.42 -2.78
CA GLY A 31 3.93 -10.91 -4.15
C GLY A 31 2.94 -12.06 -4.40
N PHE A 32 2.05 -12.34 -3.45
CA PHE A 32 1.07 -13.42 -3.55
C PHE A 32 0.15 -13.29 -4.78
N LEU A 33 -0.35 -12.09 -5.07
CA LEU A 33 -1.20 -11.84 -6.23
C LEU A 33 -0.45 -11.80 -7.57
N ALA A 34 0.88 -11.77 -7.54
CA ALA A 34 1.72 -11.74 -8.75
C ALA A 34 2.34 -13.10 -9.10
N ALA A 35 2.16 -14.11 -8.24
CA ALA A 35 2.67 -15.47 -8.41
C ALA A 35 1.69 -16.39 -9.17
#